data_AF-A0A521WY42-F1
#
_entry.id   AF-A0A521WY42-F1
#
_cell.length_a   1.000
_cell.length_b   1.000
_cell.length_c   1.000
_cell.angle_alpha   90.00
_cell.angle_beta   90.00
_cell.angle_gamma   90.00
#
_symmetry.space_group_name_H-M   'P 1'
#
loop_
_entity.id
_entity.type
_entity.pdbx_description
1 polymer ?
#
loop_
_entity_poly.entity_id
_entity_poly.type
_entity_poly.pdbx_seq_one_letter_code
_entity_poly.pdbx_strand_id
1 'polypeptide(L)'
;MKTKKLTASAAALAAVMGLAAASSANAFTIYPGQNLLEDDDFESQVVDTNGNNQLDVGDTLEGIVNITKIVGQSIPGLPFNNVLGSGTQLAAIFKTEVTSRTDIVPGFANYSFGTKTGETSIFKFFALNAETFPSSGGCTSFAACETLLTAGASAWWEFGFTGDADEEWNSTNTPVNPDIFTGVSTSLALGNFKFALGLIDKHNAPDLKLVDLDCLPGILYNCAGDGKVQLAASGSVLGTKEILAQNPNFPYTVSSDTDFHINVVPEPTSLALLGAGLFGFGFRQRKNQA
;
A
#
# COMPACT_ATOMS: atom_id res chain seq x y z
N MET A 1 -14.84 58.56 -21.53
CA MET A 1 -14.99 58.04 -20.15
C MET A 1 -15.73 56.70 -20.20
N LYS A 2 -15.07 55.53 -20.01
CA LYS A 2 -15.75 54.22 -19.72
C LYS A 2 -14.81 53.02 -19.40
N THR A 3 -13.54 53.22 -19.06
CA THR A 3 -12.56 52.12 -18.86
C THR A 3 -12.41 51.61 -17.41
N LYS A 4 -13.04 52.25 -16.41
CA LYS A 4 -12.79 51.95 -14.98
C LYS A 4 -13.47 50.69 -14.43
N LYS A 5 -14.36 50.02 -15.17
CA LYS A 5 -15.10 48.83 -14.66
C LYS A 5 -14.45 47.48 -15.02
N LEU A 6 -13.50 47.42 -15.95
CA LEU A 6 -12.89 46.15 -16.37
C LEU A 6 -11.74 45.69 -15.46
N THR A 7 -11.08 46.59 -14.74
CA THR A 7 -9.90 46.26 -13.92
C THR A 7 -10.26 45.58 -12.59
N ALA A 8 -11.47 45.79 -12.06
CA ALA A 8 -11.90 45.18 -10.80
C ALA A 8 -12.19 43.67 -10.92
N SER A 9 -12.66 43.21 -12.08
CA SER A 9 -13.01 41.79 -12.30
C SER A 9 -11.79 40.90 -12.52
N ALA A 10 -10.70 41.43 -13.08
CA ALA A 10 -9.47 40.67 -13.32
C ALA A 10 -8.67 40.42 -12.03
N ALA A 11 -8.69 41.37 -11.08
CA ALA A 11 -8.01 41.22 -9.79
C ALA A 11 -8.69 40.19 -8.87
N ALA A 12 -10.02 40.10 -8.90
CA ALA A 12 -10.76 39.09 -8.15
C ALA A 12 -10.51 37.66 -8.65
N LEU A 13 -10.38 37.47 -9.97
CA LEU A 13 -10.09 36.16 -10.56
C LEU A 13 -8.65 35.69 -10.25
N ALA A 14 -7.68 36.61 -10.24
CA ALA A 14 -6.30 36.30 -9.86
C ALA A 14 -6.16 35.96 -8.37
N ALA A 15 -6.92 36.61 -7.49
CA ALA A 15 -6.93 36.29 -6.06
C ALA A 15 -7.54 34.91 -5.78
N VAL A 16 -8.62 34.52 -6.48
CA VAL A 16 -9.23 33.19 -6.35
C VAL A 16 -8.30 32.09 -6.89
N MET A 17 -7.55 32.35 -7.96
CA MET A 17 -6.55 31.41 -8.50
C MET A 17 -5.30 31.29 -7.61
N GLY A 18 -4.89 32.36 -6.92
CA GLY A 18 -3.74 32.35 -6.01
C GLY A 18 -3.98 31.59 -4.70
N LEU A 19 -5.23 31.57 -4.20
CA LEU A 19 -5.60 30.83 -2.99
C LEU A 19 -5.78 29.32 -3.20
N ALA A 20 -5.99 28.87 -4.44
CA ALA A 20 -6.11 27.44 -4.78
C ALA A 20 -4.75 26.75 -5.00
N ALA A 21 -3.64 27.49 -5.04
CA ALA A 21 -2.29 26.95 -5.27
C ALA A 21 -1.49 26.71 -3.98
N ALA A 22 -2.11 26.89 -2.81
CA ALA A 22 -1.45 26.71 -1.50
C ALA A 22 -1.64 25.31 -0.89
N SER A 23 -2.22 24.34 -1.61
CA SER A 23 -2.38 22.98 -1.12
C SER A 23 -1.07 22.18 -1.20
N SER A 24 -0.57 21.82 -0.01
CA SER A 24 0.35 20.72 0.31
C SER A 24 1.63 20.60 -0.54
N ALA A 25 2.68 21.32 -0.14
CA ALA A 25 4.00 21.26 -0.77
C ALA A 25 4.78 19.93 -0.61
N ASN A 26 4.20 18.87 -0.04
CA ASN A 26 4.81 17.52 0.07
C ASN A 26 3.75 16.40 0.05
N ALA A 27 2.75 16.48 -0.84
CA ALA A 27 1.85 15.34 -1.02
C ALA A 27 2.60 14.23 -1.75
N PHE A 28 2.72 13.06 -1.12
CA PHE A 28 3.11 11.84 -1.84
C PHE A 28 2.21 11.71 -3.07
N THR A 29 2.78 11.36 -4.22
CA THR A 29 2.03 11.27 -5.48
C THR A 29 2.15 9.86 -6.03
N ILE A 30 1.02 9.17 -6.20
CA ILE A 30 0.97 7.98 -7.06
C ILE A 30 0.60 8.38 -8.47
N TYR A 31 1.14 7.67 -9.46
CA TYR A 31 0.76 7.85 -10.85
C TYR A 31 -0.65 7.33 -11.13
N PRO A 32 -1.44 8.04 -11.96
CA PRO A 32 -2.68 7.48 -12.46
C PRO A 32 -2.46 6.19 -13.26
N GLY A 33 -3.46 5.31 -13.21
CA GLY A 33 -3.48 3.97 -13.78
C GLY A 33 -3.04 2.90 -12.79
N GLN A 34 -2.72 1.73 -13.33
CA GLN A 34 -2.20 0.61 -12.55
C GLN A 34 -0.78 0.92 -12.07
N ASN A 35 -0.52 0.63 -10.80
CA ASN A 35 0.78 0.70 -10.17
C ASN A 35 1.08 -0.63 -9.51
N LEU A 36 2.34 -1.03 -9.63
CA LEU A 36 2.97 -2.10 -8.87
C LEU A 36 3.81 -1.44 -7.77
N LEU A 37 3.60 -1.83 -6.52
CA LEU A 37 4.44 -1.45 -5.40
C LEU A 37 5.25 -2.70 -5.03
N GLU A 38 6.56 -2.63 -5.22
CA GLU A 38 7.50 -3.70 -4.89
C GLU A 38 8.05 -3.46 -3.49
N ASP A 39 8.19 -4.55 -2.76
CA ASP A 39 8.32 -4.54 -1.32
C ASP A 39 9.16 -5.73 -0.84
N ASP A 40 10.08 -5.44 0.08
CA ASP A 40 10.98 -6.40 0.72
C ASP A 40 10.74 -6.33 2.24
N ASP A 41 9.98 -7.29 2.74
CA ASP A 41 9.23 -7.13 3.97
C ASP A 41 9.62 -8.04 5.12
N PHE A 42 9.11 -7.70 6.31
CA PHE A 42 9.43 -8.41 7.54
C PHE A 42 8.21 -8.63 8.42
N GLU A 43 8.02 -9.89 8.85
CA GLU A 43 6.89 -10.32 9.67
C GLU A 43 7.33 -11.11 10.90
N SER A 44 6.46 -11.15 11.91
CA SER A 44 6.52 -12.19 12.93
C SER A 44 5.13 -12.58 13.40
N GLN A 45 5.06 -13.79 13.95
CA GLN A 45 4.00 -14.16 14.87
C GLN A 45 4.18 -13.35 16.15
N VAL A 46 3.18 -12.54 16.49
CA VAL A 46 3.20 -11.69 17.69
C VAL A 46 2.42 -12.34 18.84
N VAL A 47 1.35 -13.06 18.51
CA VAL A 47 0.54 -13.80 19.49
C VAL A 47 0.44 -15.24 19.02
N ASP A 48 1.02 -16.14 19.81
CA ASP A 48 0.76 -17.58 19.80
C ASP A 48 -0.23 -17.86 20.93
N THR A 49 -1.48 -18.10 20.57
CA THR A 49 -2.60 -18.21 21.52
C THR A 49 -2.49 -19.47 22.37
N ASN A 50 -1.86 -20.52 21.85
CA ASN A 50 -1.80 -21.82 22.49
C ASN A 50 -0.39 -22.16 23.03
N GLY A 51 0.62 -21.36 22.71
CA GLY A 51 1.99 -21.46 23.21
C GLY A 51 2.79 -22.64 22.65
N ASN A 52 2.42 -23.18 21.48
CA ASN A 52 3.06 -24.34 20.87
C ASN A 52 4.17 -24.00 19.85
N ASN A 53 4.46 -22.72 19.64
CA ASN A 53 5.38 -22.17 18.63
C ASN A 53 5.03 -22.63 17.21
N GLN A 54 3.75 -22.80 16.92
CA GLN A 54 3.22 -23.01 15.59
C GLN A 54 2.22 -21.91 15.27
N LEU A 55 2.01 -21.66 13.98
CA LEU A 55 0.97 -20.81 13.50
C LEU A 55 -0.36 -21.59 13.49
N ASP A 56 -1.28 -21.17 14.35
CA ASP A 56 -2.58 -21.79 14.60
C ASP A 56 -3.74 -20.80 14.49
N VAL A 57 -4.96 -21.35 14.40
CA VAL A 57 -6.19 -20.55 14.35
C VAL A 57 -6.31 -19.70 15.62
N GLY A 58 -6.53 -18.39 15.43
CA GLY A 58 -6.58 -17.39 16.49
C GLY A 58 -5.26 -16.66 16.72
N ASP A 59 -4.14 -17.14 16.16
CA ASP A 59 -2.86 -16.45 16.26
C ASP A 59 -2.82 -15.20 15.39
N THR A 60 -2.01 -14.24 15.81
CA THR A 60 -1.90 -12.96 15.10
C THR A 60 -0.51 -12.76 14.51
N LEU A 61 -0.50 -12.37 13.25
CA LEU A 61 0.70 -11.93 12.54
C LEU A 61 0.71 -10.41 12.46
N GLU A 62 1.88 -9.84 12.70
CA GLU A 62 2.11 -8.41 12.49
C GLU A 62 3.44 -8.22 11.77
N GLY A 63 3.50 -7.18 10.95
CA GLY A 63 4.70 -6.87 10.20
C GLY A 63 4.68 -5.44 9.70
N ILE A 64 5.79 -5.09 9.06
CA ILE A 64 5.94 -3.79 8.44
C ILE A 64 6.20 -4.00 6.97
N VAL A 65 5.45 -3.20 6.20
CA VAL A 65 5.57 -3.02 4.78
C VAL A 65 6.54 -1.90 4.45
N ASN A 66 7.55 -2.12 3.62
CA ASN A 66 8.43 -1.08 3.13
C ASN A 66 8.52 -1.05 1.60
N ILE A 67 7.70 -0.19 0.99
CA ILE A 67 7.66 -0.04 -0.46
C ILE A 67 8.97 0.60 -0.94
N THR A 68 9.83 -0.24 -1.52
CA THR A 68 11.14 0.17 -2.02
C THR A 68 11.03 0.80 -3.41
N LYS A 69 9.99 0.44 -4.17
CA LYS A 69 9.84 0.88 -5.55
C LYS A 69 8.37 0.90 -5.99
N ILE A 70 8.05 1.88 -6.82
CA ILE A 70 6.73 2.03 -7.45
C ILE A 70 6.89 2.05 -8.97
N VAL A 71 6.18 1.15 -9.64
CA VAL A 71 6.17 1.01 -11.09
C VAL A 71 4.76 1.28 -11.59
N GLY A 72 4.53 2.47 -12.16
CA GLY A 72 3.29 2.73 -12.92
C GLY A 72 3.27 1.92 -14.22
N GLN A 73 2.11 1.51 -14.72
CA GLN A 73 1.99 0.79 -16.00
C GLN A 73 1.36 1.66 -17.12
N SER A 74 1.11 2.94 -16.88
CA SER A 74 0.14 3.70 -17.69
C SER A 74 0.66 4.35 -18.97
N ILE A 75 1.95 4.24 -19.33
CA ILE A 75 2.45 4.84 -20.59
C ILE A 75 3.50 3.95 -21.28
N PRO A 76 3.21 3.37 -22.47
CA PRO A 76 4.21 2.71 -23.29
C PRO A 76 5.36 3.67 -23.66
N GLY A 77 6.59 3.33 -23.29
CA GLY A 77 7.81 4.01 -23.77
C GLY A 77 8.52 4.96 -22.80
N LEU A 78 8.10 5.08 -21.54
CA LEU A 78 8.87 5.77 -20.51
C LEU A 78 9.56 4.74 -19.59
N PRO A 79 10.88 4.82 -19.36
CA PRO A 79 11.55 3.91 -18.43
C PRO A 79 11.04 4.18 -17.00
N PHE A 80 10.42 3.15 -16.44
CA PHE A 80 9.87 3.13 -15.09
C PHE A 80 10.96 2.78 -14.09
N ASN A 81 11.50 3.79 -13.42
CA ASN A 81 12.32 3.67 -12.22
C ASN A 81 12.37 5.06 -11.58
N ASN A 82 11.27 5.50 -10.98
CA ASN A 82 11.36 6.56 -10.00
C ASN A 82 11.38 5.89 -8.64
N VAL A 83 12.59 5.74 -8.11
CA VAL A 83 12.82 5.84 -6.67
C VAL A 83 11.98 7.03 -6.22
N LEU A 84 11.07 6.80 -5.28
CA LEU A 84 10.23 7.84 -4.69
C LEU A 84 11.04 9.13 -4.58
N GLY A 85 10.54 10.23 -5.16
CA GLY A 85 11.29 11.49 -5.27
C GLY A 85 12.03 11.79 -3.96
N SER A 86 13.32 12.11 -4.06
CA SER A 86 14.41 12.03 -3.06
C SER A 86 14.12 12.51 -1.62
N GLY A 87 13.10 11.99 -0.96
CA GLY A 87 12.63 12.54 0.30
C GLY A 87 11.32 11.98 0.84
N THR A 88 10.56 11.16 0.11
CA THR A 88 9.35 10.50 0.65
C THR A 88 9.42 8.98 0.48
N GLN A 89 8.92 8.23 1.46
CA GLN A 89 8.88 6.77 1.50
C GLN A 89 7.46 6.33 1.80
N LEU A 90 6.98 5.25 1.19
CA LEU A 90 5.71 4.63 1.54
C LEU A 90 6.00 3.37 2.33
N ALA A 91 5.39 3.25 3.49
CA ALA A 91 5.52 2.07 4.33
C ALA A 91 4.15 1.75 4.94
N ALA A 92 3.92 0.53 5.38
CA ALA A 92 2.68 0.15 6.04
C ALA A 92 2.94 -0.65 7.31
N ILE A 93 1.94 -0.70 8.16
CA ILE A 93 1.85 -1.70 9.21
C ILE A 93 0.75 -2.65 8.79
N PHE A 94 0.97 -3.95 8.92
CA PHE A 94 -0.10 -4.92 8.79
C PHE A 94 -0.31 -5.71 10.08
N LYS A 95 -1.58 -6.01 10.37
CA LYS A 95 -2.01 -6.83 11.51
C LYS A 95 -3.15 -7.74 11.08
N THR A 96 -2.95 -9.05 11.19
CA THR A 96 -3.93 -10.05 10.75
C THR A 96 -4.02 -11.21 11.73
N GLU A 97 -5.08 -12.01 11.63
CA GLU A 97 -5.34 -13.17 12.47
C GLU A 97 -5.59 -14.40 11.60
N VAL A 98 -5.07 -15.56 12.02
CA VAL A 98 -5.31 -16.83 11.34
C VAL A 98 -6.75 -17.27 11.60
N THR A 99 -7.56 -17.34 10.55
CA THR A 99 -8.98 -17.74 10.65
C THR A 99 -9.19 -19.21 10.33
N SER A 100 -8.30 -19.81 9.54
CA SER A 100 -8.31 -21.25 9.27
C SER A 100 -6.91 -21.78 8.99
N ARG A 101 -6.72 -23.07 9.32
CA ARG A 101 -5.52 -23.86 9.06
C ARG A 101 -5.94 -25.20 8.47
N THR A 102 -5.27 -25.62 7.41
CA THR A 102 -5.43 -26.96 6.82
C THR A 102 -4.05 -27.57 6.59
N ASP A 103 -3.68 -28.56 7.41
CA ASP A 103 -2.41 -29.28 7.24
C ASP A 103 -2.40 -30.03 5.91
N ILE A 104 -1.28 -29.91 5.17
CA ILE A 104 -1.10 -30.58 3.87
C ILE A 104 -0.23 -31.82 4.05
N VAL A 105 0.92 -31.63 4.71
CA VAL A 105 1.91 -32.65 5.06
C VAL A 105 2.52 -32.27 6.42
N PRO A 106 3.19 -33.20 7.13
CA PRO A 106 3.82 -32.88 8.39
C PRO A 106 4.75 -31.66 8.28
N GLY A 107 4.45 -30.61 9.05
CA GLY A 107 5.23 -29.37 9.09
C GLY A 107 4.76 -28.26 8.14
N PHE A 108 3.75 -28.49 7.28
CA PHE A 108 3.25 -27.51 6.31
C PHE A 108 1.72 -27.46 6.28
N ALA A 109 1.17 -26.25 6.16
CA ALA A 109 -0.27 -26.01 6.09
C ALA A 109 -0.64 -24.92 5.07
N ASN A 110 -1.91 -24.90 4.68
CA ASN A 110 -2.56 -23.76 4.06
C ASN A 110 -3.27 -22.95 5.15
N TYR A 111 -3.25 -21.63 5.01
CA TYR A 111 -3.88 -20.71 5.95
C TYR A 111 -4.82 -19.76 5.25
N SER A 112 -5.91 -19.39 5.93
CA SER A 112 -6.68 -18.19 5.58
C SER A 112 -6.55 -17.19 6.72
N PHE A 113 -6.59 -15.92 6.37
CA PHE A 113 -6.37 -14.82 7.29
C PHE A 113 -7.57 -13.88 7.34
N GLY A 114 -7.74 -13.20 8.48
CA GLY A 114 -8.82 -12.28 8.78
C GLY A 114 -8.31 -10.97 9.38
N THR A 115 -9.21 -10.00 9.55
CA THR A 115 -8.89 -8.83 10.36
C THR A 115 -8.66 -9.28 11.81
N LYS A 116 -7.58 -8.79 12.43
CA LYS A 116 -7.30 -9.06 13.85
C LYS A 116 -8.48 -8.62 14.72
N THR A 117 -8.86 -9.45 15.68
CA THR A 117 -9.97 -9.12 16.60
C THR A 117 -9.75 -7.74 17.25
N GLY A 118 -10.72 -6.84 17.05
CA GLY A 118 -10.71 -5.48 17.59
C GLY A 118 -10.09 -4.41 16.67
N GLU A 119 -9.50 -4.80 15.54
CA GLU A 119 -9.06 -3.88 14.49
C GLU A 119 -10.13 -3.76 13.39
N THR A 120 -10.09 -2.68 12.62
CA THR A 120 -10.95 -2.47 11.45
C THR A 120 -10.22 -2.74 10.14
N SER A 121 -8.93 -2.45 10.09
CA SER A 121 -8.08 -2.59 8.91
C SER A 121 -6.95 -3.59 9.15
N ILE A 122 -6.51 -4.19 8.05
CA ILE A 122 -5.35 -5.09 8.04
C ILE A 122 -4.10 -4.29 7.74
N PHE A 123 -4.07 -3.54 6.64
CA PHE A 123 -2.95 -2.68 6.27
C PHE A 123 -3.27 -1.21 6.57
N LYS A 124 -2.30 -0.50 7.15
CA LYS A 124 -2.32 0.96 7.33
C LYS A 124 -1.06 1.52 6.69
N PHE A 125 -1.20 2.21 5.56
CA PHE A 125 -0.08 2.81 4.83
C PHE A 125 0.23 4.22 5.34
N PHE A 126 1.49 4.62 5.32
CA PHE A 126 2.01 5.89 5.80
C PHE A 126 2.98 6.48 4.76
N ALA A 127 2.78 7.75 4.42
CA ALA A 127 3.77 8.51 3.67
C ALA A 127 4.75 9.16 4.65
N LEU A 128 5.98 8.68 4.65
CA LEU A 128 7.07 9.13 5.51
C LEU A 128 8.07 9.99 4.76
N ASN A 129 8.86 10.77 5.47
CA ASN A 129 10.07 11.36 4.88
C ASN A 129 11.16 10.28 4.79
N ALA A 130 11.89 10.20 3.67
CA ALA A 130 12.80 9.10 3.34
C ALA A 130 13.99 8.92 4.30
N GLU A 131 14.26 9.89 5.17
CA GLU A 131 15.32 9.78 6.19
C GLU A 131 14.91 8.96 7.43
N THR A 132 13.63 8.56 7.54
CA THR A 132 13.07 8.11 8.81
C THR A 132 12.92 6.59 8.97
N PHE A 133 12.81 5.82 7.88
CA PHE A 133 12.61 4.38 7.96
C PHE A 133 13.82 3.59 7.42
N PRO A 134 14.62 2.96 8.30
CA PRO A 134 15.80 2.21 7.88
C PRO A 134 15.36 0.92 7.19
N SER A 135 15.70 0.80 5.90
CA SER A 135 15.42 -0.36 5.04
C SER A 135 16.01 -1.70 5.51
N SER A 136 16.72 -1.73 6.64
CA SER A 136 17.36 -2.94 7.16
C SER A 136 17.68 -2.84 8.66
N GLY A 137 16.66 -2.73 9.50
CA GLY A 137 16.80 -3.08 10.93
C GLY A 137 17.29 -1.99 11.88
N GLY A 138 16.93 -0.73 11.65
CA GLY A 138 17.19 0.33 12.65
C GLY A 138 16.22 0.37 13.82
N CYS A 139 15.24 -0.54 13.89
CA CYS A 139 14.38 -0.72 15.06
C CYS A 139 14.64 -2.06 15.74
N THR A 140 14.54 -2.07 17.07
CA THR A 140 14.89 -3.20 17.95
C THR A 140 13.68 -3.95 18.49
N SER A 141 12.46 -3.50 18.16
CA SER A 141 11.19 -4.13 18.54
C SER A 141 10.06 -3.66 17.63
N PHE A 142 9.00 -4.46 17.51
CA PHE A 142 7.77 -4.08 16.78
C PHE A 142 7.26 -2.70 17.19
N ALA A 143 7.13 -2.47 18.50
CA ALA A 143 6.63 -1.21 19.03
C ALA A 143 7.53 -0.01 18.64
N ALA A 144 8.85 -0.21 18.60
CA ALA A 144 9.76 0.85 18.14
C ALA A 144 9.58 1.13 16.64
N CYS A 145 9.43 0.09 15.82
CA CYS A 145 9.22 0.25 14.39
C CYS A 145 7.84 0.91 14.08
N GLU A 146 6.77 0.48 14.76
CA GLU A 146 5.43 1.08 14.67
C GLU A 146 5.45 2.54 15.14
N THR A 147 6.19 2.85 16.21
CA THR A 147 6.36 4.24 16.66
C THR A 147 7.05 5.08 15.58
N LEU A 148 8.09 4.57 14.91
CA LEU A 148 8.77 5.31 13.83
C LEU A 148 7.84 5.59 12.64
N LEU A 149 6.99 4.62 12.28
CA LEU A 149 6.00 4.77 11.20
C LEU A 149 4.88 5.76 11.57
N THR A 150 4.46 5.78 12.83
CA THR A 150 3.32 6.59 13.29
C THR A 150 3.73 7.94 13.88
N ALA A 151 5.03 8.20 14.04
CA ALA A 151 5.57 9.42 14.65
C ALA A 151 5.29 10.68 13.80
N GLY A 152 4.09 11.23 13.97
CA GLY A 152 3.64 12.46 13.30
C GLY A 152 3.06 12.26 11.90
N ALA A 153 2.96 11.00 11.44
CA ALA A 153 2.28 10.65 10.19
C ALA A 153 0.88 10.09 10.51
N SER A 154 -0.13 10.64 9.86
CA SER A 154 -1.44 9.99 9.79
C SER A 154 -1.43 8.95 8.66
N ALA A 155 -2.22 7.89 8.83
CA ALA A 155 -2.40 6.89 7.79
C ALA A 155 -2.85 7.57 6.48
N TRP A 156 -2.41 7.01 5.37
CA TRP A 156 -2.68 7.48 4.03
C TRP A 156 -3.79 6.65 3.38
N TRP A 157 -3.67 5.32 3.50
CA TRP A 157 -4.74 4.36 3.20
C TRP A 157 -4.86 3.31 4.29
N GLU A 158 -6.07 2.83 4.44
CA GLU A 158 -6.38 1.63 5.22
C GLU A 158 -7.06 0.60 4.32
N PHE A 159 -6.56 -0.63 4.33
CA PHE A 159 -7.13 -1.75 3.58
C PHE A 159 -7.48 -2.91 4.50
N GLY A 160 -8.52 -3.66 4.16
CA GLY A 160 -8.95 -4.83 4.90
C GLY A 160 -10.21 -5.45 4.31
N PHE A 161 -10.93 -6.25 5.10
CA PHE A 161 -12.20 -6.83 4.71
C PHE A 161 -13.34 -5.80 4.90
N THR A 162 -13.91 -5.31 3.81
CA THR A 162 -15.08 -4.42 3.76
C THR A 162 -16.41 -5.17 3.69
N GLY A 163 -16.36 -6.49 3.55
CA GLY A 163 -17.53 -7.36 3.43
C GLY A 163 -17.87 -7.71 1.98
N ASP A 164 -16.97 -7.40 1.05
CA ASP A 164 -17.04 -7.86 -0.32
C ASP A 164 -16.68 -9.35 -0.39
N ALA A 165 -17.40 -10.12 -1.22
CA ALA A 165 -17.15 -11.54 -1.40
C ALA A 165 -15.88 -11.84 -2.22
N ASP A 166 -15.31 -10.84 -2.88
CA ASP A 166 -14.02 -10.94 -3.58
C ASP A 166 -12.81 -10.84 -2.66
N GLU A 167 -13.00 -10.38 -1.41
CA GLU A 167 -11.90 -10.18 -0.48
C GLU A 167 -11.42 -11.50 0.10
N GLU A 168 -10.11 -11.73 0.04
CA GLU A 168 -9.47 -12.90 0.61
C GLU A 168 -8.02 -12.61 1.01
N TRP A 169 -7.50 -13.37 1.97
CA TRP A 169 -6.07 -13.49 2.21
C TRP A 169 -5.78 -14.94 2.55
N ASN A 170 -5.00 -15.59 1.69
CA ASN A 170 -4.60 -16.99 1.88
C ASN A 170 -3.10 -17.18 1.74
N SER A 171 -2.55 -18.15 2.46
CA SER A 171 -1.22 -18.70 2.18
C SER A 171 -1.29 -20.19 1.88
N THR A 172 -0.34 -20.65 1.08
CA THR A 172 -0.26 -22.02 0.61
C THR A 172 1.12 -22.61 0.85
N ASN A 173 1.13 -23.87 1.27
CA ASN A 173 2.34 -24.62 1.55
C ASN A 173 3.30 -23.87 2.50
N THR A 174 2.77 -23.26 3.57
CA THR A 174 3.56 -22.47 4.51
C THR A 174 4.00 -23.34 5.69
N PRO A 175 5.25 -23.24 6.17
CA PRO A 175 5.70 -23.96 7.36
C PRO A 175 4.84 -23.60 8.57
N VAL A 176 4.49 -24.62 9.37
CA VAL A 176 3.66 -24.41 10.57
C VAL A 176 4.43 -23.76 11.69
N ASN A 177 5.76 -23.86 11.73
CA ASN A 177 6.60 -23.24 12.75
C ASN A 177 7.38 -22.06 12.12
N PRO A 178 7.08 -20.80 12.48
CA PRO A 178 7.79 -19.63 11.96
C PRO A 178 9.28 -19.57 12.31
N ASP A 179 9.74 -20.19 13.40
CA ASP A 179 11.15 -20.15 13.81
C ASP A 179 12.08 -20.76 12.75
N ILE A 180 11.56 -21.63 11.88
CA ILE A 180 12.34 -22.23 10.79
C ILE A 180 12.93 -21.16 9.85
N PHE A 181 12.25 -20.02 9.69
CA PHE A 181 12.67 -18.96 8.79
C PHE A 181 13.97 -18.28 9.25
N THR A 182 14.27 -18.29 10.55
CA THR A 182 15.53 -17.75 11.11
C THR A 182 16.77 -18.53 10.64
N GLY A 183 16.60 -19.80 10.26
CA GLY A 183 17.66 -20.67 9.75
C GLY A 183 17.75 -20.72 8.23
N VAL A 184 16.82 -20.08 7.52
CA VAL A 184 16.66 -20.17 6.06
C VAL A 184 17.09 -18.88 5.39
N SER A 185 17.67 -19.01 4.18
CA SER A 185 18.15 -17.86 3.40
C SER A 185 17.00 -16.94 2.99
N THR A 186 17.25 -15.64 2.94
CA THR A 186 16.33 -14.64 2.35
C THR A 186 16.04 -14.88 0.87
N SER A 187 16.85 -15.70 0.19
CA SER A 187 16.63 -16.09 -1.21
C SER A 187 15.77 -17.35 -1.40
N LEU A 188 15.37 -18.02 -0.32
CA LEU A 188 14.62 -19.27 -0.37
C LEU A 188 13.19 -19.08 0.14
N ALA A 189 12.22 -19.25 -0.77
CA ALA A 189 10.81 -19.29 -0.43
C ALA A 189 10.41 -20.63 0.17
N LEU A 190 9.72 -20.59 1.31
CA LEU A 190 9.13 -21.78 1.96
C LEU A 190 7.61 -21.81 1.89
N GLY A 191 6.96 -20.77 1.38
CA GLY A 191 5.52 -20.68 1.20
C GLY A 191 5.16 -19.54 0.25
N ASN A 192 3.91 -19.48 -0.17
CA ASN A 192 3.40 -18.38 -1.00
C ASN A 192 2.11 -17.84 -0.37
N PHE A 193 1.84 -16.57 -0.58
CA PHE A 193 0.57 -15.97 -0.17
C PHE A 193 0.02 -15.05 -1.24
N LYS A 194 -1.25 -14.74 -1.08
CA LYS A 194 -1.97 -13.78 -1.88
C LYS A 194 -3.04 -13.12 -1.04
N PHE A 195 -3.37 -11.89 -1.36
CA PHE A 195 -4.53 -11.21 -0.81
C PHE A 195 -5.17 -10.28 -1.82
N ALA A 196 -6.46 -10.06 -1.61
CA ALA A 196 -7.34 -9.16 -2.34
C ALA A 196 -8.19 -8.47 -1.27
N LEU A 197 -8.05 -7.16 -1.13
CA LEU A 197 -8.60 -6.40 0.00
C LEU A 197 -9.30 -5.12 -0.48
N GLY A 198 -10.31 -4.70 0.27
CA GLY A 198 -11.04 -3.47 0.03
C GLY A 198 -10.41 -2.27 0.71
N LEU A 199 -10.71 -1.09 0.18
CA LEU A 199 -10.32 0.20 0.77
C LEU A 199 -11.28 0.58 1.90
N ILE A 200 -10.77 0.73 3.11
CA ILE A 200 -11.53 1.13 4.30
C ILE A 200 -11.57 2.64 4.44
N ASP A 201 -10.40 3.29 4.38
CA ASP A 201 -10.29 4.74 4.54
C ASP A 201 -9.10 5.30 3.72
N LYS A 202 -9.23 6.56 3.32
CA LYS A 202 -8.27 7.33 2.51
C LYS A 202 -7.93 8.70 3.10
N HIS A 203 -7.98 8.83 4.43
CA HIS A 203 -7.47 9.92 5.27
C HIS A 203 -6.88 11.14 4.54
N ASN A 204 -5.57 11.13 4.23
CA ASN A 204 -4.88 12.27 3.60
C ASN A 204 -4.62 12.08 2.10
N ALA A 205 -5.35 11.16 1.48
CA ALA A 205 -5.43 10.99 0.05
C ALA A 205 -6.90 11.11 -0.41
N PRO A 206 -7.64 12.17 -0.02
CA PRO A 206 -9.09 12.29 -0.27
C PRO A 206 -9.43 12.24 -1.76
N ASP A 207 -8.44 12.59 -2.56
CA ASP A 207 -8.46 12.75 -3.99
C ASP A 207 -8.13 11.47 -4.77
N LEU A 208 -7.53 10.48 -4.09
CA LEU A 208 -7.30 9.18 -4.68
C LEU A 208 -8.64 8.43 -4.76
N LYS A 209 -9.01 8.05 -5.98
CA LYS A 209 -10.00 6.99 -6.19
C LYS A 209 -9.23 5.77 -6.66
N LEU A 210 -9.21 4.74 -5.83
CA LEU A 210 -8.78 3.43 -6.27
C LEU A 210 -9.89 2.86 -7.14
N VAL A 211 -9.54 2.42 -8.34
CA VAL A 211 -10.43 1.65 -9.19
C VAL A 211 -10.21 0.19 -8.89
N ASP A 212 -11.34 -0.51 -8.89
CA ASP A 212 -11.45 -1.95 -8.85
C ASP A 212 -10.41 -2.61 -9.77
N LEU A 213 -9.56 -3.43 -9.19
CA LEU A 213 -8.74 -4.38 -9.90
C LEU A 213 -9.62 -5.58 -10.25
N ASP A 214 -9.61 -5.97 -11.51
CA ASP A 214 -10.25 -7.21 -11.94
C ASP A 214 -9.50 -8.38 -11.26
N CYS A 215 -10.09 -8.87 -10.19
CA CYS A 215 -9.73 -10.14 -9.58
C CYS A 215 -9.85 -11.21 -10.68
N LEU A 216 -8.82 -12.03 -10.89
CA LEU A 216 -8.82 -13.06 -11.96
C LEU A 216 -9.41 -14.37 -11.42
N PRO A 217 -10.74 -14.62 -11.56
CA PRO A 217 -11.42 -15.76 -10.97
C PRO A 217 -10.85 -17.08 -11.48
N GLY A 218 -10.55 -17.99 -10.55
CA GLY A 218 -10.15 -19.37 -10.85
C GLY A 218 -8.73 -19.55 -11.38
N ILE A 219 -7.95 -18.48 -11.51
CA ILE A 219 -6.52 -18.54 -11.84
C ILE A 219 -5.70 -18.16 -10.60
N LEU A 220 -5.87 -16.94 -10.12
CA LEU A 220 -5.10 -16.42 -8.99
C LEU A 220 -5.95 -16.25 -7.75
N TYR A 221 -7.22 -15.86 -7.88
CA TYR A 221 -8.10 -15.55 -6.75
C TYR A 221 -9.44 -16.27 -6.89
N ASN A 222 -10.13 -16.48 -5.78
CA ASN A 222 -11.44 -17.12 -5.80
C ASN A 222 -12.52 -16.18 -6.39
N CYS A 223 -12.39 -14.87 -6.15
CA CYS A 223 -13.28 -13.81 -6.64
C CYS A 223 -14.77 -14.20 -6.61
N ALA A 224 -15.30 -14.46 -5.41
CA ALA A 224 -16.65 -14.98 -5.27
C ALA A 224 -17.76 -13.92 -5.45
N GLY A 225 -17.39 -12.65 -5.66
CA GLY A 225 -18.26 -11.48 -5.78
C GLY A 225 -18.38 -10.96 -7.21
N ASP A 226 -18.19 -9.65 -7.38
CA ASP A 226 -18.27 -8.95 -8.67
C ASP A 226 -16.92 -8.85 -9.41
N GLY A 227 -15.90 -9.50 -8.85
CA GLY A 227 -14.55 -9.60 -9.39
C GLY A 227 -13.68 -8.39 -9.06
N LYS A 228 -13.97 -7.64 -7.99
CA LYS A 228 -13.36 -6.32 -7.79
C LYS A 228 -12.80 -6.13 -6.40
N VAL A 229 -11.58 -5.61 -6.34
CA VAL A 229 -10.91 -5.20 -5.08
C VAL A 229 -10.07 -3.95 -5.29
N GLN A 230 -9.71 -3.22 -4.23
CA GLN A 230 -8.91 -2.00 -4.35
C GLN A 230 -7.41 -2.20 -4.09
N LEU A 231 -7.05 -3.32 -3.47
CA LEU A 231 -5.67 -3.77 -3.28
C LEU A 231 -5.60 -5.26 -3.60
N ALA A 232 -4.69 -5.67 -4.47
CA ALA A 232 -4.39 -7.09 -4.68
C ALA A 232 -2.89 -7.29 -4.60
N ALA A 233 -2.44 -8.37 -3.98
CA ALA A 233 -1.02 -8.72 -3.99
C ALA A 233 -0.83 -10.22 -3.97
N SER A 234 0.38 -10.62 -4.33
CA SER A 234 0.89 -11.97 -4.13
C SER A 234 2.37 -11.88 -3.81
N GLY A 235 2.86 -12.88 -3.08
CA GLY A 235 4.24 -12.90 -2.64
C GLY A 235 4.70 -14.26 -2.14
N SER A 236 5.96 -14.29 -1.78
CA SER A 236 6.63 -15.47 -1.20
C SER A 236 6.98 -15.22 0.26
N VAL A 237 6.90 -16.26 1.08
CA VAL A 237 7.39 -16.25 2.46
C VAL A 237 8.83 -16.75 2.46
N LEU A 238 9.76 -15.90 2.87
CA LEU A 238 11.20 -16.03 2.78
C LEU A 238 11.86 -16.15 4.18
N GLY A 239 13.10 -16.64 4.22
CA GLY A 239 13.86 -16.75 5.46
C GLY A 239 14.58 -15.45 5.87
N THR A 240 15.03 -15.35 7.12
CA THR A 240 15.65 -14.13 7.69
C THR A 240 17.11 -14.31 8.08
N LYS A 241 17.73 -15.44 7.72
CA LYS A 241 19.08 -15.81 8.20
C LYS A 241 20.14 -14.75 7.96
N GLU A 242 20.25 -14.21 6.75
CA GLU A 242 21.26 -13.22 6.40
C GLU A 242 21.06 -11.90 7.13
N ILE A 243 19.81 -11.54 7.41
CA ILE A 243 19.45 -10.32 8.15
C ILE A 243 19.83 -10.48 9.62
N LEU A 244 19.47 -11.60 10.24
CA LEU A 244 19.84 -11.91 11.63
C LEU A 244 21.35 -12.03 11.82
N ALA A 245 22.08 -12.47 10.79
CA ALA A 245 23.55 -12.47 10.82
C ALA A 245 24.15 -11.06 10.87
N GLN A 246 23.47 -10.06 10.29
CA GLN A 246 23.89 -8.66 10.30
C GLN A 246 23.35 -7.89 11.52
N ASN A 247 22.13 -8.20 11.96
CA ASN A 247 21.46 -7.61 13.10
C ASN A 247 20.81 -8.71 13.97
N PRO A 248 21.54 -9.24 14.97
CA PRO A 248 21.02 -10.29 15.85
C PRO A 248 19.83 -9.86 16.72
N ASN A 249 19.57 -8.56 16.84
CA ASN A 249 18.44 -8.02 17.61
C ASN A 249 17.24 -7.66 16.71
N PHE A 250 17.24 -8.11 15.45
CA PHE A 250 16.15 -7.88 14.54
C PHE A 250 14.88 -8.59 15.06
N PRO A 251 13.75 -7.88 15.21
CA PRO A 251 12.59 -8.43 15.92
C PRO A 251 11.71 -9.35 15.07
N TYR A 252 11.95 -9.44 13.75
CA TYR A 252 11.14 -10.22 12.82
C TYR A 252 11.77 -11.58 12.56
N THR A 253 10.93 -12.61 12.46
CA THR A 253 11.34 -14.00 12.25
C THR A 253 11.21 -14.43 10.80
N VAL A 254 10.34 -13.76 10.04
CA VAL A 254 10.00 -14.06 8.65
C VAL A 254 10.26 -12.82 7.81
N SER A 255 10.57 -13.02 6.53
CA SER A 255 10.56 -11.95 5.54
C SER A 255 9.65 -12.32 4.37
N SER A 256 9.24 -11.34 3.59
CA SER A 256 8.50 -11.59 2.35
C SER A 256 9.00 -10.73 1.20
N ASP A 257 8.62 -11.16 0.00
CA ASP A 257 8.77 -10.41 -1.24
C ASP A 257 7.36 -10.31 -1.82
N THR A 258 6.82 -9.08 -1.83
CA THR A 258 5.42 -8.80 -2.12
C THR A 258 5.27 -7.82 -3.27
N ASP A 259 4.44 -8.21 -4.23
CA ASP A 259 4.05 -7.36 -5.35
C ASP A 259 2.62 -6.85 -5.14
N PHE A 260 2.48 -5.61 -4.67
CA PHE A 260 1.18 -4.98 -4.51
C PHE A 260 0.71 -4.32 -5.79
N HIS A 261 -0.54 -4.57 -6.16
CA HIS A 261 -1.23 -3.92 -7.25
C HIS A 261 -2.28 -2.96 -6.69
N ILE A 262 -2.24 -1.73 -7.19
CA ILE A 262 -3.27 -0.71 -6.97
C ILE A 262 -3.57 -0.02 -8.30
N ASN A 263 -4.80 0.45 -8.49
CA ASN A 263 -5.16 1.23 -9.68
C ASN A 263 -5.71 2.58 -9.27
N VAL A 264 -5.09 3.66 -9.71
CA VAL A 264 -5.43 5.04 -9.30
C VAL A 264 -6.11 5.77 -10.46
N VAL A 265 -7.27 6.37 -10.24
CA VAL A 265 -7.88 7.24 -11.24
C VAL A 265 -7.53 8.71 -10.99
N PRO A 266 -7.17 9.49 -12.05
CA PRO A 266 -6.98 10.92 -11.90
C PRO A 266 -8.22 11.59 -11.31
N GLU A 267 -8.00 12.58 -10.46
CA GLU A 267 -9.10 13.32 -9.86
C GLU A 267 -10.01 13.98 -10.91
N PRO A 268 -11.33 14.05 -10.64
CA PRO A 268 -12.24 14.89 -11.39
C PRO A 268 -11.79 16.37 -11.42
N THR A 269 -11.11 16.85 -10.38
CA THR A 269 -10.61 18.23 -10.32
C THR A 269 -9.53 18.48 -11.36
N SER A 270 -8.58 17.56 -11.55
CA SER A 270 -7.58 17.68 -12.61
C SER A 270 -8.23 17.68 -14.00
N LEU A 271 -9.27 16.86 -14.19
CA LEU A 271 -10.06 16.86 -15.43
C LEU A 271 -10.86 18.15 -15.61
N ALA A 272 -11.43 18.69 -14.54
CA ALA A 272 -12.16 19.95 -14.56
C ALA A 272 -11.22 21.13 -14.82
N LEU A 273 -10.02 21.13 -14.25
CA LEU A 273 -9.00 22.16 -14.46
C LEU A 273 -8.43 22.10 -15.89
N LEU A 274 -8.19 20.90 -16.39
CA LEU A 274 -7.83 20.67 -17.80
C LEU A 274 -8.94 21.19 -18.72
N GLY A 275 -10.20 20.84 -18.43
CA GLY A 275 -11.37 21.34 -19.15
C GLY A 275 -11.44 22.86 -19.12
N ALA A 276 -11.33 23.48 -17.95
CA ALA A 276 -11.35 24.93 -17.77
C ALA A 276 -10.19 25.62 -18.51
N GLY A 277 -8.99 25.02 -18.50
CA GLY A 277 -7.84 25.47 -19.26
C GLY A 277 -8.12 25.46 -20.76
N LEU A 278 -8.63 24.35 -21.29
CA LEU A 278 -9.00 24.21 -22.71
C LEU A 278 -10.08 25.22 -23.13
N PHE A 279 -11.11 25.44 -22.30
CA PHE A 279 -12.11 26.48 -22.53
C PHE A 279 -11.47 27.88 -22.56
N GLY A 280 -10.56 28.18 -21.62
CA GLY A 280 -9.83 29.45 -21.58
C GLY A 280 -8.99 29.72 -22.83
N PHE A 281 -8.28 28.70 -23.34
CA PHE A 281 -7.54 28.81 -24.60
C PHE A 281 -8.45 29.01 -25.82
N GLY A 282 -9.60 28.33 -25.86
CA GLY A 282 -10.59 28.50 -26.93
C GLY A 282 -11.15 29.92 -27.02
N PHE A 283 -11.44 30.56 -25.87
CA PHE A 283 -11.88 31.96 -25.85
C PHE A 283 -10.79 32.95 -26.28
N ARG A 284 -9.52 32.65 -25.99
CA ARG A 284 -8.39 33.50 -26.38
C ARG A 284 -8.16 33.50 -27.90
N GLN A 285 -8.34 32.35 -28.57
CA GLN A 285 -8.18 32.28 -30.03
C GLN A 285 -9.23 33.09 -30.80
N ARG A 286 -10.50 33.08 -30.36
CA ARG A 286 -11.56 33.87 -31.01
C ARG A 286 -11.31 35.37 -30.96
N LYS A 287 -10.61 35.87 -29.93
CA LYS A 287 -10.31 37.29 -29.78
C LYS A 287 -9.17 37.78 -30.67
N ASN A 288 -8.35 36.89 -31.22
CA ASN A 288 -7.27 37.25 -32.14
C ASN A 288 -7.69 37.16 -33.63
N GLN A 289 -8.88 36.62 -33.91
CA GLN A 289 -9.44 36.52 -35.27
C GLN A 289 -10.54 37.55 -35.57
N ALA A 290 -10.89 38.39 -34.59
CA ALA A 290 -11.81 39.52 -34.72
C ALA A 290 -11.06 40.83 -34.46
#